data_AF-A0A2G5FF19-F1
#
_entry.id   AF-A0A2G5FF19-F1
#
_cell.length_a   1.000
_cell.length_b   1.000
_cell.length_c   1.000
_cell.angle_alpha   90.00
_cell.angle_beta   90.00
_cell.angle_gamma   90.00
#
_symmetry.space_group_name_H-M   'P 1'
#
loop_
_entity.id
_entity.type
_entity.pdbx_description
1 polymer ?
#
loop_
_entity_poly.entity_id
_entity_poly.type
_entity_poly.pdbx_seq_one_letter_code
_entity_poly.pdbx_strand_id
1 'polypeptide(L)'
;MARSAPLLSADPQPALLLDEQARALEFNQALQTLLGDRALVQVGALLPVNHVPLVRACLEQGRAIEAVEAQDGERILIWSFIPDVAERRVLARCREATQEIREQREAARARRLYRLITENTTDLISRHTPDGVFLDATPASWTLLGYWPEELRGMAVDSLLHPQDQAQQAKQAREALEQDGYHTMSYRIRHRDGHYLWFETASRAIRETYTGAVVEVVSVSRDITARIQAEENKRRLEDELAHTTRLITLGELASGIAHEINQPLAAVVNYASASQRYLQGVGGDPAGVDKVGQGLARITEHANHASAVIKRLRAFLRKGQRRMQALNLAEVAREAVRLCNWEAGTAQVAVSDLLPDNLPPVFADRVLLEQVLLNLLRNAIDANRERHPGAPSQVRLEASEADGNLAIRVIDQGPGVSDEQMGKLFTPFYTSKADGLGLGLSMSRSIIEGFGGALEAFPAEGGGLCLECRLPLGRDDESLSNSRG
;
A
#
# COMPACT_ATOMS: atom_id res chain seq x y z
N MET A 1 66.34 40.70 45.71
CA MET A 1 65.00 40.62 46.33
C MET A 1 63.99 40.58 45.20
N ALA A 2 63.42 39.41 44.91
CA ALA A 2 62.37 39.29 43.90
C ALA A 2 61.15 40.10 44.36
N ARG A 3 60.68 41.06 43.55
CA ARG A 3 59.40 41.70 43.80
C ARG A 3 58.32 40.62 43.70
N SER A 4 57.70 40.29 44.84
CA SER A 4 56.45 39.54 44.89
C SER A 4 55.44 40.24 43.97
N ALA A 5 54.65 39.49 43.21
CA ALA A 5 53.64 40.07 42.34
C ALA A 5 52.49 40.56 43.23
N PRO A 6 52.39 41.86 43.55
CA PRO A 6 51.57 42.33 44.67
C PRO A 6 50.06 42.16 44.43
N LEU A 7 49.66 41.92 43.18
CA LEU A 7 48.27 41.73 42.78
C LEU A 7 47.89 40.25 42.62
N LEU A 8 48.86 39.32 42.59
CA LEU A 8 48.57 37.90 42.36
C LEU A 8 47.70 37.31 43.47
N SER A 9 48.02 37.63 44.74
CA SER A 9 47.28 37.15 45.91
C SER A 9 45.84 37.66 45.99
N ALA A 10 45.53 38.78 45.33
CA ALA A 10 44.21 39.41 45.30
C ALA A 10 43.41 39.13 44.02
N ASP A 11 44.01 38.46 43.02
CA ASP A 11 43.32 38.13 41.77
C ASP A 11 42.22 37.08 42.06
N PRO A 12 40.94 37.36 41.73
CA PRO A 12 39.85 36.42 41.96
C PRO A 12 39.88 35.21 41.00
N GLN A 13 40.63 35.29 39.89
CA GLN A 13 40.77 34.18 38.96
C GLN A 13 41.95 33.28 39.34
N PRO A 14 41.84 31.95 39.20
CA PRO A 14 42.97 31.04 39.36
C PRO A 14 44.18 31.49 38.52
N ALA A 15 45.30 31.76 39.18
CA ALA A 15 46.49 32.29 38.52
C ALA A 15 47.79 31.79 39.15
N LEU A 16 48.82 31.64 38.30
CA LEU A 16 50.19 31.35 38.72
C LEU A 16 51.21 32.18 37.94
N LEU A 17 52.32 32.44 38.58
CA LEU A 17 53.47 33.15 38.01
C LEU A 17 54.52 32.13 37.58
N LEU A 18 54.94 32.23 36.33
CA LEU A 18 55.96 31.39 35.70
C LEU A 18 57.24 32.18 35.49
N ASP A 19 58.40 31.54 35.71
CA ASP A 19 59.69 32.07 35.23
C ASP A 19 59.86 31.87 33.71
N GLU A 20 60.96 32.38 33.16
CA GLU A 20 61.31 32.23 31.75
C GLU A 20 61.43 30.76 31.31
N GLN A 21 61.79 29.86 32.23
CA GLN A 21 61.89 28.42 31.97
C GLN A 21 60.54 27.70 32.20
N ALA A 22 59.45 28.45 32.35
CA ALA A 22 58.10 27.98 32.58
C ALA A 22 57.93 27.17 33.88
N ARG A 23 58.72 27.48 34.92
CA ARG A 23 58.57 26.90 36.26
C ARG A 23 57.68 27.80 37.11
N ALA A 24 56.78 27.18 37.87
CA ALA A 24 55.89 27.90 38.80
C ALA A 24 56.70 28.51 39.95
N LEU A 25 56.60 29.84 40.09
CA LEU A 25 57.20 30.63 41.16
C LEU A 25 56.23 30.86 42.31
N GLU A 26 54.98 31.20 41.99
CA GLU A 26 53.93 31.55 42.96
C GLU A 26 52.56 31.26 42.34
N PHE A 27 51.55 30.97 43.15
CA PHE A 27 50.15 30.93 42.72
C PHE A 27 49.24 31.56 43.77
N ASN A 28 48.03 31.90 43.37
CA ASN A 28 47.05 32.51 44.27
C ASN A 28 46.11 31.50 44.94
N GLN A 29 45.35 31.99 45.91
CA GLN A 29 44.38 31.19 46.66
C GLN A 29 43.30 30.58 45.75
N ALA A 30 42.87 31.31 44.71
CA ALA A 30 41.88 30.81 43.76
C ALA A 30 42.38 29.56 43.00
N LEU A 31 43.66 29.54 42.59
CA LEU A 31 44.27 28.35 42.00
C LEU A 31 44.44 27.23 43.03
N GLN A 32 44.77 27.57 44.28
CA GLN A 32 44.85 26.56 45.34
C GLN A 32 43.50 25.89 45.62
N THR A 33 42.41 26.65 45.61
CA THR A 33 41.06 26.09 45.70
C THR A 33 40.74 25.16 44.53
N LEU A 34 41.20 25.49 43.31
CA LEU A 34 41.03 24.64 42.12
C LEU A 34 41.87 23.35 42.20
N LEU A 35 43.07 23.42 42.78
CA LEU A 35 44.00 22.30 43.01
C LEU A 35 43.53 21.32 44.10
N GLY A 36 42.74 21.77 45.08
CA GLY A 36 42.37 20.97 46.24
C GLY A 36 43.60 20.54 47.05
N ASP A 37 43.74 19.24 47.34
CA ASP A 37 44.86 18.67 48.09
C ASP A 37 46.16 18.48 47.26
N ARG A 38 46.17 18.89 45.99
CA ARG A 38 47.34 18.74 45.11
C ARG A 38 48.47 19.69 45.51
N ALA A 39 49.69 19.17 45.61
CA ALA A 39 50.89 19.95 45.94
C ALA A 39 51.31 20.89 44.80
N LEU A 40 52.06 21.95 45.11
CA LEU A 40 52.58 22.95 44.15
C LEU A 40 53.39 22.33 42.99
N VAL A 41 54.04 21.18 43.23
CA VAL A 41 54.79 20.41 42.20
C VAL A 41 53.87 19.82 41.12
N GLN A 42 52.58 19.66 41.40
CA GLN A 42 51.57 19.10 40.49
C GLN A 42 50.87 20.16 39.63
N VAL A 43 51.16 21.45 39.84
CA VAL A 43 50.56 22.58 39.08
C VAL A 43 50.89 22.49 37.59
N GLY A 44 52.08 21.97 37.25
CA GLY A 44 52.46 21.72 35.86
C GLY A 44 51.53 20.76 35.12
N ALA A 45 50.77 19.92 35.83
CA ALA A 45 49.80 19.00 35.23
C ALA A 45 48.49 19.69 34.79
N LEU A 46 48.17 20.88 35.33
CA LEU A 46 47.01 21.67 34.92
C LEU A 46 47.29 22.58 33.73
N LEU A 47 48.57 22.90 33.50
CA LEU A 47 49.01 23.71 32.38
C LEU A 47 48.86 22.94 31.06
N PRO A 48 48.69 23.64 29.93
CA PRO A 48 48.73 23.02 28.62
C PRO A 48 50.01 22.21 28.43
N VAL A 49 49.94 21.09 27.70
CA VAL A 49 51.10 20.22 27.44
C VAL A 49 52.28 20.98 26.82
N ASN A 50 51.97 22.04 26.06
CA ASN A 50 52.91 22.93 25.40
C ASN A 50 53.14 24.26 26.17
N HIS A 51 52.92 24.33 27.49
CA HIS A 51 53.10 25.57 28.25
C HIS A 51 54.53 26.13 28.19
N VAL A 52 55.57 25.28 28.13
CA VAL A 52 56.97 25.72 28.01
C VAL A 52 57.22 26.57 26.75
N PRO A 53 56.90 26.09 25.53
CA PRO A 53 57.03 26.92 24.34
C PRO A 53 56.04 28.10 24.32
N LEU A 54 54.85 27.99 24.93
CA LEU A 54 53.91 29.11 25.05
C LEU A 54 54.47 30.26 25.89
N VAL A 55 55.09 29.96 27.04
CA VAL A 55 55.75 30.95 27.91
C VAL A 55 56.88 31.64 27.16
N ARG A 56 57.73 30.88 26.46
CA ARG A 56 58.82 31.43 25.65
C ARG A 56 58.29 32.36 24.56
N ALA A 57 57.30 31.91 23.79
CA ALA A 57 56.70 32.70 22.72
C ALA A 57 56.02 33.98 23.25
N CYS A 58 55.34 33.88 24.40
CA CYS A 58 54.70 35.00 25.08
C CYS A 58 55.71 36.09 25.48
N LEU A 59 56.86 35.70 26.03
CA LEU A 59 57.94 36.62 26.40
C LEU A 59 58.68 37.21 25.19
N GLU A 60 59.02 36.38 24.20
CA GLU A 60 59.73 36.81 22.99
C GLU A 60 58.90 37.82 22.17
N GLN A 61 57.59 37.61 22.10
CA GLN A 61 56.68 38.46 21.33
C GLN A 61 56.13 39.63 22.15
N GLY A 62 56.30 39.62 23.47
CA GLY A 62 55.80 40.65 24.38
C GLY A 62 54.28 40.82 24.34
N ARG A 63 53.53 39.77 23.99
CA ARG A 63 52.06 39.80 23.87
C ARG A 63 51.41 38.64 24.60
N ALA A 64 50.19 38.87 25.09
CA ALA A 64 49.41 37.83 25.73
C ALA A 64 49.02 36.72 24.73
N ILE A 65 48.98 35.48 25.21
CA ILE A 65 48.42 34.33 24.49
C ILE A 65 47.19 33.87 25.26
N GLU A 66 46.02 33.99 24.65
CA GLU A 66 44.72 33.71 25.26
C GLU A 66 44.09 32.43 24.69
N ALA A 67 42.99 31.99 25.32
CA ALA A 67 42.17 30.88 24.86
C ALA A 67 42.90 29.53 24.70
N VAL A 68 43.92 29.27 25.54
CA VAL A 68 44.67 28.00 25.47
C VAL A 68 43.99 26.93 26.34
N GLU A 69 43.39 25.93 25.70
CA GLU A 69 42.72 24.84 26.40
C GLU A 69 43.73 23.87 27.07
N ALA A 70 43.44 23.48 28.30
CA ALA A 70 44.09 22.37 29.01
C ALA A 70 43.01 21.49 29.65
N GLN A 71 43.26 20.19 29.69
CA GLN A 71 42.34 19.21 30.27
C GLN A 71 42.92 18.63 31.56
N ASP A 72 42.15 18.71 32.65
CA ASP A 72 42.45 18.04 33.92
C ASP A 72 41.31 17.08 34.26
N GLY A 73 41.51 15.80 33.92
CA GLY A 73 40.48 14.78 34.00
C GLY A 73 39.24 15.17 33.18
N GLU A 74 38.14 15.45 33.86
CA GLU A 74 36.87 15.88 33.27
C GLU A 74 36.74 17.39 33.07
N ARG A 75 37.61 18.19 33.70
CA ARG A 75 37.55 19.66 33.65
C ARG A 75 38.30 20.18 32.45
N ILE A 76 37.76 21.23 31.85
CA ILE A 76 38.40 21.98 30.77
C ILE A 76 38.75 23.36 31.31
N LEU A 77 40.04 23.66 31.34
CA LEU A 77 40.58 24.95 31.77
C LEU A 77 41.02 25.74 30.55
N ILE A 78 40.67 27.02 30.51
CA ILE A 78 41.15 27.94 29.47
C ILE A 78 42.19 28.87 30.10
N TRP A 79 43.41 28.80 29.59
CA TRP A 79 44.56 29.56 30.05
C TRP A 79 44.80 30.81 29.20
N SER A 80 45.23 31.87 29.88
CA SER A 80 45.74 33.10 29.30
C SER A 80 47.12 33.40 29.91
N PHE A 81 48.13 33.49 29.05
CA PHE A 81 49.52 33.77 29.41
C PHE A 81 49.81 35.25 29.14
N ILE A 82 50.12 36.02 30.18
CA ILE A 82 50.32 37.47 30.11
C ILE A 82 51.79 37.77 30.47
N PRO A 83 52.59 38.37 29.58
CA PRO A 83 54.02 38.55 29.79
C PRO A 83 54.34 39.78 30.66
N ASP A 84 55.25 39.61 31.60
CA ASP A 84 56.01 40.67 32.27
C ASP A 84 57.42 40.68 31.67
N VAL A 85 57.59 41.47 30.60
CA VAL A 85 58.84 41.53 29.82
C VAL A 85 60.01 42.10 30.63
N ALA A 86 59.73 42.99 31.60
CA ALA A 86 60.77 43.64 32.40
C ALA A 86 61.45 42.65 33.35
N GLU A 87 60.67 41.74 33.94
CA GLU A 87 61.18 40.75 34.91
C GLU A 87 61.33 39.35 34.27
N ARG A 88 61.07 39.22 32.96
CA ARG A 88 61.08 37.95 32.19
C ARG A 88 60.22 36.86 32.84
N ARG A 89 59.00 37.21 33.25
CA ARG A 89 58.02 36.30 33.89
C ARG A 89 56.69 36.28 33.13
N VAL A 90 55.89 35.24 33.32
CA VAL A 90 54.56 35.14 32.70
C VAL A 90 53.52 34.86 33.77
N LEU A 91 52.48 35.68 33.81
CA LEU A 91 51.28 35.43 34.59
C LEU A 91 50.35 34.53 33.77
N ALA A 92 50.18 33.28 34.19
CA ALA A 92 49.22 32.36 33.59
C ALA A 92 47.94 32.36 34.43
N ARG A 93 46.84 32.86 33.87
CA ARG A 93 45.50 32.83 34.47
C ARG A 93 44.66 31.76 33.82
N CYS A 94 43.81 31.09 34.57
CA CYS A 94 42.83 30.19 33.99
C CYS A 94 41.41 30.42 34.51
N ARG A 95 40.46 30.01 33.69
CA ARG A 95 39.05 29.85 34.06
C ARG A 95 38.61 28.43 33.75
N GLU A 96 37.74 27.88 34.59
CA GLU A 96 37.04 26.66 34.23
C GLU A 96 35.97 26.98 33.19
N ALA A 97 35.99 26.25 32.07
CA ALA A 97 35.07 26.43 30.94
C ALA A 97 34.39 25.10 30.56
N THR A 98 34.36 24.13 31.48
CA THR A 98 33.88 22.77 31.24
C THR A 98 32.47 22.74 30.63
N GLN A 99 31.52 23.45 31.23
CA GLN A 99 30.12 23.46 30.76
C GLN A 99 29.99 24.13 29.38
N GLU A 100 30.56 25.32 29.22
CA GLU A 100 30.52 26.10 27.98
C GLU A 100 31.08 25.31 26.79
N ILE A 101 32.27 24.71 26.97
CA ILE A 101 32.94 23.94 25.91
C ILE A 101 32.20 22.62 25.62
N ARG A 102 31.64 21.96 26.64
CA ARG A 102 30.83 20.75 26.43
C ARG A 102 29.57 21.06 25.64
N GLU A 103 28.80 22.08 26.02
CA GLU A 103 27.59 22.49 25.29
C GLU A 103 27.89 22.89 23.84
N GLN A 104 28.97 23.66 23.61
CA GLN A 104 29.40 24.02 22.25
C GLN A 104 29.79 22.79 21.42
N ARG A 105 30.55 21.85 22.00
CA ARG A 105 30.95 20.61 21.32
C ARG A 105 29.76 19.71 21.04
N GLU A 106 28.82 19.59 21.97
CA GLU A 106 27.58 18.84 21.79
C GLU A 106 26.69 19.46 20.71
N ALA A 107 26.50 20.78 20.72
CA ALA A 107 25.76 21.48 19.68
C ALA A 107 26.41 21.33 18.30
N ALA A 108 27.75 21.44 18.22
CA ALA A 108 28.49 21.22 16.98
C ALA A 108 28.34 19.77 16.48
N ARG A 109 28.40 18.80 17.40
CA ARG A 109 28.23 17.38 17.09
C ARG A 109 26.80 17.07 16.62
N ALA A 110 25.78 17.61 17.30
CA ALA A 110 24.38 17.46 16.94
C ALA A 110 24.09 18.09 15.57
N ARG A 111 24.61 19.29 15.31
CA ARG A 111 24.46 19.96 14.00
C ARG A 111 25.15 19.18 12.87
N ARG A 112 26.32 18.61 13.13
CA ARG A 112 27.02 17.75 12.17
C ARG A 112 26.24 16.46 11.92
N LEU A 113 25.72 15.83 12.96
CA LEU A 113 24.94 14.60 12.85
C LEU A 113 23.64 14.83 12.05
N TYR A 114 22.90 15.90 12.37
CA TYR A 114 21.70 16.29 11.63
C TYR A 114 22.00 16.44 10.14
N ARG A 115 23.06 17.18 9.80
CA ARG A 115 23.49 17.37 8.41
C ARG A 115 23.82 16.04 7.72
N LEU A 116 24.56 15.16 8.38
CA LEU A 116 24.89 13.85 7.81
C LEU A 116 23.64 13.00 7.54
N ILE A 117 22.66 13.03 8.44
CA ILE A 117 21.39 12.30 8.26
C ILE A 117 20.60 12.89 7.08
N THR A 118 20.47 14.22 7.01
CA THR A 118 19.69 14.88 5.96
C THR A 118 20.36 14.85 4.58
N GLU A 119 21.69 14.83 4.51
CA GLU A 119 22.44 14.74 3.25
C GLU A 119 22.51 13.31 2.69
N ASN A 120 22.39 12.29 3.55
CA ASN A 120 22.53 10.88 3.14
C ASN A 120 21.21 10.09 3.15
N THR A 121 20.08 10.72 3.49
CA THR A 121 18.77 10.07 3.35
C THR A 121 18.42 9.89 1.87
N THR A 122 17.83 8.75 1.53
CA THR A 122 17.28 8.49 0.20
C THR A 122 15.86 9.02 0.05
N ASP A 123 15.11 9.10 1.16
CA ASP A 123 13.76 9.66 1.17
C ASP A 123 13.84 11.20 1.16
N LEU A 124 12.90 11.84 0.46
CA LEU A 124 12.76 13.29 0.46
C LEU A 124 12.12 13.74 1.77
N ILE A 125 12.88 14.44 2.59
CA ILE A 125 12.34 15.14 3.76
C ILE A 125 12.17 16.60 3.35
N SER A 126 10.96 17.12 3.50
CA SER A 126 10.59 18.47 3.12
C SER A 126 9.78 19.14 4.21
N ARG A 127 9.90 20.46 4.27
CA ARG A 127 9.10 21.30 5.16
C ARG A 127 8.26 22.23 4.32
N HIS A 128 7.02 22.45 4.74
CA HIS A 128 6.06 23.29 4.04
C HIS A 128 5.39 24.27 4.97
N THR A 129 4.90 25.37 4.40
CA THR A 129 3.88 26.21 5.04
C THR A 129 2.57 25.41 5.17
N PRO A 130 1.62 25.88 6.00
CA PRO A 130 0.29 25.26 6.08
C PRO A 130 -0.46 25.25 4.72
N ASP A 131 -0.13 26.18 3.83
CA ASP A 131 -0.67 26.27 2.46
C ASP A 131 0.07 25.37 1.45
N GLY A 132 0.99 24.51 1.89
CA GLY A 132 1.69 23.56 1.02
C GLY A 132 2.82 24.16 0.18
N VAL A 133 3.39 25.30 0.60
CA VAL A 133 4.55 25.90 -0.06
C VAL A 133 5.85 25.38 0.56
N PHE A 134 6.79 24.91 -0.25
CA PHE A 134 8.09 24.42 0.22
C PHE A 134 8.89 25.52 0.96
N LEU A 135 9.27 25.24 2.20
CA LEU A 135 10.20 26.03 3.00
C LEU A 135 11.63 25.52 2.84
N ASP A 136 11.79 24.20 2.86
CA ASP A 136 13.08 23.54 2.74
C ASP A 136 12.92 22.07 2.31
N ALA A 137 13.99 21.48 1.79
CA ALA A 137 14.02 20.09 1.36
C ALA A 137 15.42 19.48 1.53
N THR A 138 15.49 18.15 1.70
CA THR A 138 16.77 17.44 1.66
C THR A 138 17.34 17.37 0.26
N PRO A 139 18.66 17.18 0.10
CA PRO A 139 19.30 17.00 -1.21
C PRO A 139 18.75 15.83 -2.04
N ALA A 140 18.05 14.88 -1.40
CA ALA A 140 17.33 13.80 -2.09
C ALA A 140 16.32 14.33 -3.12
N SER A 141 15.83 15.56 -2.97
CA SER A 141 15.00 16.24 -3.98
C SER A 141 15.63 16.28 -5.38
N TRP A 142 16.95 16.40 -5.48
CA TRP A 142 17.65 16.38 -6.76
C TRP A 142 17.57 15.00 -7.40
N THR A 143 17.88 13.95 -6.64
CA THR A 143 17.87 12.57 -7.16
C THR A 143 16.46 12.10 -7.50
N LEU A 144 15.46 12.52 -6.72
CA LEU A 144 14.08 12.05 -6.87
C LEU A 144 13.22 12.91 -7.80
N LEU A 145 13.32 14.25 -7.75
CA LEU A 145 12.47 15.16 -8.53
C LEU A 145 13.26 15.98 -9.57
N GLY A 146 14.59 15.96 -9.47
CA GLY A 146 15.48 16.72 -10.34
C GLY A 146 15.65 18.20 -9.96
N TYR A 147 15.01 18.65 -8.89
CA TYR A 147 15.14 20.02 -8.40
C TYR A 147 16.12 20.07 -7.24
N TRP A 148 16.98 21.09 -7.22
CA TRP A 148 17.75 21.40 -6.02
C TRP A 148 16.83 21.95 -4.92
N PRO A 149 17.17 21.75 -3.63
CA PRO A 149 16.39 22.28 -2.51
C PRO A 149 16.08 23.78 -2.63
N GLU A 150 17.02 24.56 -3.15
CA GLU A 150 16.89 26.00 -3.36
C GLU A 150 15.87 26.35 -4.44
N GLU A 151 15.71 25.49 -5.46
CA GLU A 151 14.72 25.66 -6.53
C GLU A 151 13.31 25.30 -6.07
N LEU A 152 13.19 24.34 -5.15
CA LEU A 152 11.91 23.97 -4.56
C LEU A 152 11.40 25.05 -3.61
N ARG A 153 12.28 25.78 -2.91
CA ARG A 153 11.88 26.79 -1.93
C ARG A 153 10.95 27.85 -2.53
N GLY A 154 9.77 28.02 -1.94
CA GLY A 154 8.74 28.94 -2.42
C GLY A 154 7.80 28.36 -3.49
N MET A 155 8.07 27.16 -4.00
CA MET A 155 7.17 26.45 -4.91
C MET A 155 5.99 25.84 -4.15
N ALA A 156 4.80 25.85 -4.75
CA ALA A 156 3.63 25.15 -4.20
C ALA A 156 3.67 23.67 -4.61
N VAL A 157 3.47 22.75 -3.66
CA VAL A 157 3.42 21.30 -3.92
C VAL A 157 2.38 20.96 -5.01
N ASP A 158 1.23 21.62 -4.98
CA ASP A 158 0.14 21.43 -5.94
C ASP A 158 0.56 21.61 -7.40
N SER A 159 1.56 22.46 -7.66
CA SER A 159 2.08 22.68 -9.02
C SER A 159 2.83 21.47 -9.58
N LEU A 160 3.34 20.60 -8.71
CA LEU A 160 4.02 19.37 -9.06
C LEU A 160 3.08 18.16 -9.06
N LEU A 161 1.93 18.24 -8.39
CA LEU A 161 0.95 17.15 -8.38
C LEU A 161 0.32 16.92 -9.75
N HIS A 162 -0.01 15.67 -10.05
CA HIS A 162 -0.78 15.32 -11.24
C HIS A 162 -2.18 15.98 -11.21
N PRO A 163 -2.71 16.51 -12.33
CA PRO A 163 -3.97 17.27 -12.33
C PRO A 163 -5.20 16.53 -11.78
N GLN A 164 -5.22 15.20 -11.91
CA GLN A 164 -6.30 14.36 -11.35
C GLN A 164 -6.25 14.25 -9.82
N ASP A 165 -5.06 14.46 -9.23
CA ASP A 165 -4.81 14.24 -7.81
C ASP A 165 -4.91 15.57 -7.03
N GLN A 166 -4.69 16.73 -7.69
CA GLN A 166 -4.61 18.07 -7.09
C GLN A 166 -5.79 18.45 -6.17
N ALA A 167 -7.02 18.45 -6.67
CA ALA A 167 -8.15 19.06 -5.95
C ALA A 167 -8.64 18.22 -4.76
N GLN A 168 -8.58 16.89 -4.88
CA GLN A 168 -9.09 15.97 -3.85
C GLN A 168 -8.05 15.76 -2.74
N GLN A 169 -6.78 15.60 -3.09
CA GLN A 169 -5.71 15.35 -2.13
C GLN A 169 -5.39 16.58 -1.28
N ALA A 170 -5.33 17.78 -1.86
CA ALA A 170 -5.02 19.00 -1.12
C ALA A 170 -6.03 19.27 0.02
N LYS A 171 -7.32 19.05 -0.25
CA LYS A 171 -8.38 19.22 0.75
C LYS A 171 -8.27 18.17 1.86
N GLN A 172 -8.13 16.89 1.50
CA GLN A 172 -8.03 15.79 2.46
C GLN A 172 -6.79 15.93 3.34
N ALA A 173 -5.64 16.27 2.76
CA ALA A 173 -4.40 16.48 3.49
C ALA A 173 -4.53 17.64 4.49
N ARG A 174 -5.14 18.77 4.09
CA ARG A 174 -5.34 19.90 5.01
C ARG A 174 -6.25 19.54 6.18
N GLU A 175 -7.39 18.90 5.91
CA GLU A 175 -8.34 18.50 6.95
C GLU A 175 -7.71 17.49 7.94
N ALA A 176 -7.02 16.47 7.44
CA ALA A 176 -6.34 15.47 8.28
C ALA A 176 -5.20 16.08 9.11
N LEU A 177 -4.39 16.97 8.53
CA LEU A 177 -3.33 17.65 9.27
C LEU A 177 -3.87 18.62 10.33
N GLU A 178 -5.01 19.27 10.07
CA GLU A 178 -5.69 20.14 11.04
C GLU A 178 -6.34 19.36 12.19
N GLN A 179 -6.93 18.19 11.92
CA GLN A 179 -7.66 17.40 12.92
C GLN A 179 -6.74 16.43 13.68
N ASP A 180 -6.00 15.60 12.96
CA ASP A 180 -5.23 14.49 13.53
C ASP A 180 -3.74 14.84 13.70
N GLY A 181 -3.27 15.86 13.00
CA GLY A 181 -1.86 16.28 13.02
C GLY A 181 -0.91 15.36 12.27
N TYR A 182 -1.42 14.30 11.63
CA TYR A 182 -0.66 13.41 10.75
C TYR A 182 -1.51 12.96 9.56
N HIS A 183 -0.87 12.71 8.42
CA HIS A 183 -1.54 12.21 7.22
C HIS A 183 -0.57 11.47 6.32
N THR A 184 -0.96 10.29 5.82
CA THR A 184 -0.18 9.52 4.85
C THR A 184 -0.97 9.39 3.55
N MET A 185 -0.34 9.65 2.42
CA MET A 185 -1.00 9.61 1.12
C MET A 185 -0.05 9.15 0.00
N SER A 186 -0.63 8.53 -1.02
CA SER A 186 0.07 8.16 -2.25
C SER A 186 -0.47 8.97 -3.42
N TYR A 187 0.42 9.58 -4.21
CA TYR A 187 0.06 10.46 -5.31
C TYR A 187 1.14 10.51 -6.40
N ARG A 188 0.76 11.03 -7.58
CA ARG A 188 1.70 11.25 -8.66
C ARG A 188 2.28 12.66 -8.60
N ILE A 189 3.61 12.73 -8.63
CA ILE A 189 4.36 13.98 -8.65
C ILE A 189 5.18 14.09 -9.93
N ARG A 190 5.25 15.30 -10.50
CA ARG A 190 5.93 15.58 -11.76
C ARG A 190 7.40 15.84 -11.52
N HIS A 191 8.25 15.02 -12.13
CA HIS A 191 9.68 15.28 -12.25
C HIS A 191 9.94 16.51 -13.12
N ARG A 192 11.09 17.18 -12.96
CA ARG A 192 11.50 18.31 -13.83
C ARG A 192 11.48 17.99 -15.32
N ASP A 193 11.76 16.74 -15.68
CA ASP A 193 11.81 16.27 -17.06
C ASP A 193 10.40 15.94 -17.62
N GLY A 194 9.35 16.19 -16.84
CA GLY A 194 7.96 16.11 -17.28
C GLY A 194 7.29 14.74 -17.09
N HIS A 195 8.04 13.70 -16.75
CA HIS A 195 7.46 12.40 -16.38
C HIS A 195 6.91 12.43 -14.95
N TYR A 196 6.08 11.44 -14.60
CA TYR A 196 5.49 11.32 -13.28
C TYR A 196 6.10 10.16 -12.49
N LEU A 197 6.26 10.38 -11.20
CA LEU A 197 6.66 9.39 -10.22
C LEU A 197 5.54 9.20 -9.21
N TRP A 198 5.42 8.00 -8.65
CA TRP A 198 4.52 7.71 -7.55
C TRP A 198 5.24 7.93 -6.23
N PHE A 199 4.76 8.87 -5.43
CA PHE A 199 5.26 9.11 -4.09
C PHE A 199 4.28 8.60 -3.06
N GLU A 200 4.79 7.94 -2.03
CA GLU A 200 4.12 7.75 -0.75
C GLU A 200 4.69 8.77 0.24
N THR A 201 3.84 9.61 0.80
CA THR A 201 4.25 10.71 1.67
C THR A 201 3.55 10.64 3.01
N ALA A 202 4.33 10.59 4.08
CA ALA A 202 3.86 10.76 5.44
C ALA A 202 4.15 12.19 5.91
N SER A 203 3.10 12.91 6.30
CA SER A 203 3.16 14.32 6.72
C SER A 203 2.74 14.48 8.17
N ARG A 204 3.41 15.39 8.89
CA ARG A 204 3.10 15.73 10.29
C ARG A 204 3.06 17.24 10.48
N ALA A 205 2.01 17.72 11.13
CA ALA A 205 1.85 19.13 11.46
C ALA A 205 2.70 19.52 12.68
N ILE A 206 3.46 20.61 12.55
CA ILE A 206 4.09 21.32 13.66
C ILE A 206 3.15 22.44 14.07
N ARG A 207 2.82 22.48 15.36
CA ARG A 207 1.89 23.44 15.93
C ARG A 207 2.58 24.44 16.84
N GLU A 208 2.08 25.66 16.83
CA GLU A 208 2.49 26.66 17.79
C GLU A 208 1.90 26.34 19.18
N THR A 209 2.71 26.50 20.22
CA THR A 209 2.43 25.97 21.57
C THR A 209 1.22 26.62 22.25
N TYR A 210 0.88 27.86 21.93
CA TYR A 210 -0.14 28.63 22.64
C TYR A 210 -1.48 28.69 21.90
N THR A 211 -1.44 28.78 20.58
CA THR A 211 -2.63 28.89 19.71
C THR A 211 -3.09 27.55 19.17
N GLY A 212 -2.21 26.52 19.16
CA GLY A 212 -2.49 25.22 18.55
C GLY A 212 -2.58 25.25 17.02
N ALA A 213 -2.35 26.41 16.41
CA ALA A 213 -2.36 26.59 14.96
C ALA A 213 -1.20 25.84 14.31
N VAL A 214 -1.45 25.24 13.15
CA VAL A 214 -0.40 24.62 12.34
C VAL A 214 0.47 25.72 11.75
N VAL A 215 1.78 25.67 12.02
CA VAL A 215 2.76 26.65 11.52
C VAL A 215 3.63 26.09 10.41
N GLU A 216 3.92 24.79 10.46
CA GLU A 216 4.70 24.10 9.43
C GLU A 216 4.19 22.66 9.29
N VAL A 217 4.45 22.06 8.14
CA VAL A 217 4.21 20.64 7.89
C VAL A 217 5.55 20.01 7.51
N VAL A 218 5.91 18.91 8.17
CA VAL A 218 7.09 18.11 7.81
C VAL A 218 6.61 16.87 7.10
N SER A 219 7.14 16.62 5.91
CA SER A 219 6.75 15.53 5.03
C SER A 219 7.95 14.67 4.67
N VAL A 220 7.80 13.35 4.80
CA VAL A 220 8.77 12.36 4.35
C VAL A 220 8.17 11.61 3.17
N SER A 221 8.80 11.72 2.00
CA SER A 221 8.29 11.20 0.75
C SER A 221 9.23 10.16 0.17
N ARG A 222 8.67 9.02 -0.26
CA ARG A 222 9.40 7.91 -0.87
C ARG A 222 8.86 7.63 -2.27
N ASP A 223 9.77 7.45 -3.21
CA ASP A 223 9.41 6.96 -4.54
C ASP A 223 9.04 5.47 -4.48
N ILE A 224 7.78 5.18 -4.80
CA ILE A 224 7.19 3.85 -4.88
C ILE A 224 6.90 3.43 -6.32
N THR A 225 7.38 4.17 -7.32
CA THR A 225 7.14 3.91 -8.75
C THR A 225 7.52 2.49 -9.15
N ALA A 226 8.72 2.04 -8.75
CA ALA A 226 9.18 0.68 -9.04
C ALA A 226 8.29 -0.40 -8.41
N ARG A 227 7.75 -0.14 -7.22
CA ARG A 227 6.82 -1.05 -6.54
C ARG A 227 5.49 -1.15 -7.28
N ILE A 228 4.89 -0.01 -7.63
CA ILE A 228 3.63 0.03 -8.39
C ILE A 228 3.79 -0.67 -9.75
N GLN A 229 4.86 -0.37 -10.48
CA GLN A 229 5.15 -1.03 -11.77
C GLN A 229 5.35 -2.54 -11.63
N ALA A 230 6.01 -3.00 -10.56
CA ALA A 230 6.19 -4.42 -10.31
C ALA A 230 4.86 -5.12 -9.98
N GLU A 231 4.00 -4.48 -9.18
CA GLU A 231 2.67 -5.00 -8.85
C GLU A 231 1.75 -5.06 -10.09
N GLU A 232 1.76 -4.02 -10.94
CA GLU A 232 1.01 -4.01 -12.21
C GLU A 232 1.51 -5.09 -13.18
N ASN A 233 2.84 -5.25 -13.32
CA ASN A 233 3.43 -6.29 -14.16
C ASN A 233 3.10 -7.69 -13.65
N LYS A 234 3.13 -7.90 -12.33
CA LYS A 234 2.73 -9.17 -11.72
C LYS A 234 1.27 -9.49 -12.04
N ARG A 235 0.35 -8.54 -11.81
CA ARG A 235 -1.09 -8.71 -12.14
C ARG A 235 -1.28 -9.07 -13.61
N ARG A 236 -0.56 -8.40 -14.52
CA ARG A 236 -0.61 -8.70 -15.95
C ARG A 236 -0.13 -10.12 -16.27
N LEU A 237 0.98 -10.56 -15.68
CA LEU A 237 1.51 -11.92 -15.89
C LEU A 237 0.57 -12.98 -15.33
N GLU A 238 -0.06 -12.74 -14.17
CA GLU A 238 -1.08 -13.63 -13.60
C GLU A 238 -2.30 -13.77 -14.53
N ASP A 239 -2.76 -12.67 -15.13
CA ASP A 239 -3.85 -12.71 -16.11
C ASP A 239 -3.45 -13.46 -17.40
N GLU A 240 -2.20 -13.32 -17.87
CA GLU A 240 -1.67 -14.06 -19.02
C GLU A 240 -1.53 -15.56 -18.74
N LEU A 241 -1.06 -15.94 -17.55
CA LEU A 241 -0.99 -17.33 -17.10
C LEU A 241 -2.39 -17.94 -16.99
N ALA A 242 -3.33 -17.26 -16.34
CA ALA A 242 -4.71 -17.73 -16.21
C ALA A 242 -5.36 -17.97 -17.58
N HIS A 243 -5.10 -17.08 -18.55
CA HIS A 243 -5.58 -17.26 -19.93
C HIS A 243 -4.92 -18.46 -20.62
N THR A 244 -3.61 -18.65 -20.46
CA THR A 244 -2.88 -19.79 -21.04
C THR A 244 -3.35 -21.12 -20.45
N THR A 245 -3.55 -21.18 -19.14
CA THR A 245 -4.12 -22.37 -18.47
C THR A 245 -5.48 -22.73 -19.04
N ARG A 246 -6.37 -21.73 -19.23
CA ARG A 246 -7.68 -21.96 -19.89
C ARG A 246 -7.50 -22.54 -21.30
N LEU A 247 -6.57 -22.05 -22.10
CA LEU A 247 -6.28 -22.60 -23.43
C LEU A 247 -5.77 -24.05 -23.38
N ILE A 248 -4.89 -24.37 -22.44
CA ILE A 248 -4.36 -25.74 -22.27
C ILE A 248 -5.47 -26.71 -21.87
N THR A 249 -6.27 -26.36 -20.86
CA THR A 249 -7.42 -27.18 -20.42
C THR A 249 -8.42 -27.40 -21.55
N LEU A 250 -8.65 -26.38 -22.38
CA LEU A 250 -9.47 -26.53 -23.59
C LEU A 250 -8.85 -27.52 -24.59
N GLY A 251 -7.53 -27.46 -24.79
CA GLY A 251 -6.79 -28.36 -25.67
C GLY A 251 -6.83 -29.82 -25.23
N GLU A 252 -6.62 -30.08 -23.93
CA GLU A 252 -6.70 -31.43 -23.34
C GLU A 252 -8.10 -32.05 -23.50
N LEU A 253 -9.14 -31.21 -23.52
CA LEU A 253 -10.54 -31.63 -23.55
C LEU A 253 -11.20 -31.39 -24.91
N ALA A 254 -10.39 -31.13 -25.94
CA ALA A 254 -10.83 -30.90 -27.31
C ALA A 254 -11.68 -32.05 -27.85
N SER A 255 -11.35 -33.30 -27.47
CA SER A 255 -12.11 -34.50 -27.88
C SER A 255 -13.54 -34.50 -27.28
N GLY A 256 -13.67 -34.16 -26.00
CA GLY A 256 -14.98 -34.07 -25.33
C GLY A 256 -15.85 -32.96 -25.91
N ILE A 257 -15.26 -31.80 -26.18
CA ILE A 257 -15.94 -30.66 -26.81
C ILE A 257 -16.37 -30.99 -28.24
N ALA A 258 -15.49 -31.64 -29.01
CA ALA A 258 -15.82 -32.09 -30.36
C ALA A 258 -17.00 -33.07 -30.31
N HIS A 259 -17.02 -34.00 -29.35
CA HIS A 259 -18.13 -34.91 -29.16
C HIS A 259 -19.44 -34.16 -28.85
N GLU A 260 -19.41 -33.20 -27.93
CA GLU A 260 -20.58 -32.45 -27.48
C GLU A 260 -21.11 -31.45 -28.52
N ILE A 261 -20.26 -30.90 -29.38
CA ILE A 261 -20.69 -30.10 -30.55
C ILE A 261 -21.24 -31.02 -31.65
N ASN A 262 -20.60 -32.17 -31.88
CA ASN A 262 -21.00 -33.07 -32.95
C ASN A 262 -22.34 -33.77 -32.67
N GLN A 263 -22.71 -34.02 -31.42
CA GLN A 263 -23.99 -34.63 -31.06
C GLN A 263 -25.22 -33.84 -31.56
N PRO A 264 -25.43 -32.55 -31.20
CA PRO A 264 -26.57 -31.77 -31.70
C PRO A 264 -26.50 -31.57 -33.21
N LEU A 265 -25.31 -31.42 -33.80
CA LEU A 265 -25.16 -31.29 -35.26
C LEU A 265 -25.58 -32.59 -35.98
N ALA A 266 -25.21 -33.76 -35.46
CA ALA A 266 -25.65 -35.05 -36.00
C ALA A 266 -27.19 -35.20 -35.90
N ALA A 267 -27.79 -34.76 -34.79
CA ALA A 267 -29.24 -34.74 -34.62
C ALA A 267 -29.92 -33.82 -35.65
N VAL A 268 -29.38 -32.62 -35.88
CA VAL A 268 -29.87 -31.69 -36.92
C VAL A 268 -29.88 -32.36 -38.30
N VAL A 269 -28.76 -32.98 -38.69
CA VAL A 269 -28.65 -33.67 -39.99
C VAL A 269 -29.64 -34.84 -40.10
N ASN A 270 -29.83 -35.60 -39.02
CA ASN A 270 -30.76 -36.74 -38.99
C ASN A 270 -32.23 -36.29 -39.14
N TYR A 271 -32.66 -35.28 -38.39
CA TYR A 271 -34.03 -34.75 -38.48
C TYR A 271 -34.28 -34.04 -39.82
N ALA A 272 -33.27 -33.37 -40.38
CA ALA A 272 -33.38 -32.77 -41.72
C ALA A 272 -33.57 -33.86 -42.79
N SER A 273 -32.77 -34.93 -42.74
CA SER A 273 -32.86 -36.06 -43.66
C SER A 273 -34.17 -36.85 -43.52
N ALA A 274 -34.71 -36.96 -42.30
CA ALA A 274 -36.02 -37.56 -42.06
C ALA A 274 -37.15 -36.68 -42.62
N SER A 275 -37.08 -35.37 -42.40
CA SER A 275 -38.05 -34.40 -42.92
C SER A 275 -38.05 -34.37 -44.45
N GLN A 276 -36.88 -34.44 -45.09
CA GLN A 276 -36.79 -34.57 -46.56
C GLN A 276 -37.43 -35.86 -47.08
N ARG A 277 -37.23 -36.99 -46.40
CA ARG A 277 -37.88 -38.26 -46.78
C ARG A 277 -39.41 -38.19 -46.66
N TYR A 278 -39.92 -37.55 -45.60
CA TYR A 278 -41.36 -37.33 -45.45
C TYR A 278 -41.92 -36.40 -46.55
N LEU A 279 -41.18 -35.37 -46.95
CA LEU A 279 -41.57 -34.50 -48.07
C LEU A 279 -41.58 -35.22 -49.42
N GLN A 280 -40.65 -36.14 -49.67
CA GLN A 280 -40.54 -36.89 -50.93
C GLN A 280 -41.54 -38.04 -51.05
N GLY A 281 -41.91 -38.67 -49.92
CA GLY A 281 -42.77 -39.86 -49.90
C GLY A 281 -44.27 -39.57 -49.84
N VAL A 282 -44.67 -38.31 -49.64
CA VAL A 282 -46.02 -37.98 -49.23
C VAL A 282 -46.60 -36.91 -50.15
N GLY A 283 -47.39 -37.34 -51.14
CA GLY A 283 -48.20 -36.45 -51.98
C GLY A 283 -49.37 -35.83 -51.20
N GLY A 284 -49.09 -34.99 -50.21
CA GLY A 284 -50.09 -34.16 -49.51
C GLY A 284 -50.84 -34.81 -48.32
N ASP A 285 -50.41 -35.96 -47.77
CA ASP A 285 -50.97 -36.49 -46.51
C ASP A 285 -50.65 -35.54 -45.34
N PRO A 286 -51.69 -35.03 -44.63
CA PRO A 286 -51.53 -34.17 -43.46
C PRO A 286 -50.57 -34.74 -42.39
N ALA A 287 -50.53 -36.06 -42.22
CA ALA A 287 -49.66 -36.69 -41.23
C ALA A 287 -48.15 -36.60 -41.59
N GLY A 288 -47.82 -36.49 -42.87
CA GLY A 288 -46.44 -36.26 -43.33
C GLY A 288 -45.98 -34.82 -43.08
N VAL A 289 -46.89 -33.86 -43.29
CA VAL A 289 -46.64 -32.43 -43.04
C VAL A 289 -46.39 -32.16 -41.55
N ASP A 290 -47.18 -32.78 -40.66
CA ASP A 290 -46.97 -32.66 -39.22
C ASP A 290 -45.62 -33.22 -38.76
N LYS A 291 -45.19 -34.35 -39.33
CA LYS A 291 -43.86 -34.94 -39.02
C LYS A 291 -42.70 -34.06 -39.49
N VAL A 292 -42.86 -33.37 -40.63
CA VAL A 292 -41.89 -32.37 -41.09
C VAL A 292 -41.83 -31.19 -40.12
N GLY A 293 -42.98 -30.70 -39.66
CA GLY A 293 -43.05 -29.63 -38.65
C GLY A 293 -42.34 -30.01 -37.34
N GLN A 294 -42.58 -31.22 -36.84
CA GLN A 294 -41.89 -31.75 -35.65
C GLN A 294 -40.38 -31.90 -35.87
N GLY A 295 -39.96 -32.37 -37.05
CA GLY A 295 -38.56 -32.47 -37.43
C GLY A 295 -37.86 -31.11 -37.45
N LEU A 296 -38.49 -30.10 -38.02
CA LEU A 296 -37.98 -28.72 -38.03
C LEU A 296 -37.88 -28.13 -36.61
N ALA A 297 -38.87 -28.36 -35.74
CA ALA A 297 -38.81 -27.92 -34.35
C ALA A 297 -37.61 -28.53 -33.61
N ARG A 298 -37.35 -29.84 -33.78
CA ARG A 298 -36.18 -30.51 -33.19
C ARG A 298 -34.85 -30.01 -33.76
N ILE A 299 -34.80 -29.66 -35.05
CA ILE A 299 -33.62 -29.03 -35.65
C ILE A 299 -33.31 -27.69 -34.97
N THR A 300 -34.33 -26.85 -34.77
CA THR A 300 -34.16 -25.55 -34.10
C THR A 300 -33.67 -25.72 -32.67
N GLU A 301 -34.22 -26.69 -31.93
CA GLU A 301 -33.80 -27.02 -30.57
C GLU A 301 -32.31 -27.42 -30.50
N HIS A 302 -31.89 -28.39 -31.32
CA HIS A 302 -30.50 -28.86 -31.33
C HIS A 302 -29.52 -27.80 -31.86
N ALA A 303 -29.90 -26.97 -32.84
CA ALA A 303 -29.08 -25.87 -33.33
C ALA A 303 -28.88 -24.77 -32.26
N ASN A 304 -29.93 -24.48 -31.49
CA ASN A 304 -29.84 -23.56 -30.34
C ASN A 304 -28.93 -24.13 -29.24
N HIS A 305 -29.01 -25.44 -28.98
CA HIS A 305 -28.11 -26.11 -28.03
C HIS A 305 -26.64 -25.97 -28.46
N ALA A 306 -26.30 -26.31 -29.72
CA ALA A 306 -24.95 -26.15 -30.24
C ALA A 306 -24.44 -24.69 -30.13
N SER A 307 -25.31 -23.72 -30.42
CA SER A 307 -24.99 -22.29 -30.28
C SER A 307 -24.72 -21.88 -28.83
N ALA A 308 -25.47 -22.42 -27.88
CA ALA A 308 -25.25 -22.18 -26.45
C ALA A 308 -23.92 -22.78 -25.96
N VAL A 309 -23.53 -23.96 -26.45
CA VAL A 309 -22.22 -24.58 -26.21
C VAL A 309 -21.09 -23.66 -26.70
N ILE A 310 -21.17 -23.20 -27.96
CA ILE A 310 -20.17 -22.29 -28.55
C ILE A 310 -20.09 -20.95 -27.80
N LYS A 311 -21.24 -20.39 -27.39
CA LYS A 311 -21.28 -19.12 -26.63
C LYS A 311 -20.55 -19.25 -25.28
N ARG A 312 -20.74 -20.37 -24.57
CA ARG A 312 -20.07 -20.65 -23.30
C ARG A 312 -18.56 -20.85 -23.48
N LEU A 313 -18.14 -21.57 -24.52
CA LEU A 313 -16.72 -21.72 -24.88
C LEU A 313 -16.05 -20.37 -25.22
N ARG A 314 -16.73 -19.50 -25.98
CA ARG A 314 -16.20 -18.15 -26.27
C ARG A 314 -16.09 -17.27 -25.02
N ALA A 315 -17.04 -17.39 -24.10
CA ALA A 315 -16.98 -16.68 -22.82
C ALA A 315 -15.79 -17.16 -21.96
N PHE A 316 -15.50 -18.48 -21.97
CA PHE A 316 -14.34 -19.08 -21.30
C PHE A 316 -13.00 -18.53 -21.84
N LEU A 317 -12.92 -18.28 -23.15
CA LEU A 317 -11.69 -17.82 -23.82
C LEU A 317 -11.49 -16.30 -23.86
N ARG A 318 -12.50 -15.50 -23.50
CA ARG A 318 -12.45 -14.06 -23.74
C ARG A 318 -11.38 -13.39 -22.88
N LYS A 319 -10.39 -12.77 -23.54
CA LYS A 319 -9.43 -11.85 -22.91
C LYS A 319 -10.13 -10.49 -22.76
N GLY A 320 -10.48 -10.11 -21.54
CA GLY A 320 -11.01 -8.78 -21.22
C GLY A 320 -10.14 -8.11 -20.18
N GLN A 321 -9.86 -6.81 -20.34
CA GLN A 321 -9.36 -6.00 -19.24
C GLN A 321 -10.42 -5.98 -18.15
N ARG A 322 -10.11 -6.55 -16.98
CA ARG A 322 -10.98 -6.46 -15.80
C ARG A 322 -11.06 -5.00 -15.38
N ARG A 323 -12.25 -4.42 -15.42
CA ARG A 323 -12.50 -3.06 -14.95
C ARG A 323 -12.94 -3.13 -13.50
N MET A 324 -11.97 -3.18 -12.60
CA MET A 324 -12.21 -3.18 -11.17
C MET A 324 -12.80 -1.83 -10.74
N GLN A 325 -13.94 -1.86 -10.07
CA GLN A 325 -14.61 -0.67 -9.53
C GLN A 325 -15.33 -1.01 -8.23
N ALA A 326 -15.57 -0.02 -7.38
CA ALA A 326 -16.43 -0.16 -6.21
C ALA A 326 -17.88 -0.41 -6.64
N LEU A 327 -18.50 -1.47 -6.12
CA LEU A 327 -19.85 -1.91 -6.47
C LEU A 327 -20.71 -2.09 -5.23
N ASN A 328 -21.96 -1.64 -5.30
CA ASN A 328 -23.01 -2.10 -4.40
C ASN A 328 -23.44 -3.50 -4.83
N LEU A 329 -23.09 -4.52 -4.03
CA LEU A 329 -23.39 -5.92 -4.34
C LEU A 329 -24.91 -6.17 -4.45
N ALA A 330 -25.72 -5.52 -3.61
CA ALA A 330 -27.17 -5.70 -3.61
C ALA A 330 -27.79 -5.22 -4.95
N GLU A 331 -27.28 -4.14 -5.52
CA GLU A 331 -27.76 -3.64 -6.83
C GLU A 331 -27.47 -4.63 -7.96
N VAL A 332 -26.24 -5.17 -8.01
CA VAL A 332 -25.84 -6.14 -9.02
C VAL A 332 -26.64 -7.44 -8.87
N ALA A 333 -26.84 -7.88 -7.63
CA ALA A 333 -27.63 -9.06 -7.31
C ALA A 333 -29.10 -8.91 -7.72
N ARG A 334 -29.74 -7.78 -7.39
CA ARG A 334 -31.13 -7.48 -7.79
C ARG A 334 -31.28 -7.38 -9.31
N GLU A 335 -30.28 -6.87 -10.04
CA GLU A 335 -30.28 -6.88 -11.51
C GLU A 335 -30.22 -8.31 -12.07
N ALA A 336 -29.34 -9.16 -11.52
CA ALA A 336 -29.26 -10.56 -11.92
C ALA A 336 -30.59 -11.30 -11.68
N VAL A 337 -31.27 -11.03 -10.56
CA VAL A 337 -32.63 -11.57 -10.29
C VAL A 337 -33.62 -11.09 -11.35
N ARG A 338 -33.64 -9.79 -11.68
CA ARG A 338 -34.53 -9.25 -12.73
C ARG A 338 -34.36 -9.96 -14.07
N LEU A 339 -33.11 -10.21 -14.47
CA LEU A 339 -32.78 -10.90 -15.72
C LEU A 339 -33.22 -12.38 -15.73
N CYS A 340 -33.33 -13.02 -14.57
CA CYS A 340 -33.80 -14.39 -14.42
C CYS A 340 -35.32 -14.52 -14.18
N ASN A 341 -36.07 -13.44 -13.99
CA ASN A 341 -37.50 -13.48 -13.63
C ASN A 341 -38.35 -14.28 -14.64
N TRP A 342 -38.08 -14.14 -15.94
CA TRP A 342 -38.83 -14.87 -16.96
C TRP A 342 -38.56 -16.38 -16.87
N GLU A 343 -37.28 -16.78 -16.78
CA GLU A 343 -36.87 -18.18 -16.64
C GLU A 343 -37.45 -18.78 -15.34
N ALA A 344 -37.34 -18.07 -14.22
CA ALA A 344 -37.89 -18.46 -12.93
C ALA A 344 -39.42 -18.63 -12.98
N GLY A 345 -40.13 -17.69 -13.61
CA GLY A 345 -41.58 -17.76 -13.80
C GLY A 345 -42.02 -18.96 -14.65
N THR A 346 -41.32 -19.25 -15.75
CA THR A 346 -41.59 -20.44 -16.57
C THR A 346 -41.36 -21.75 -15.81
N ALA A 347 -40.44 -21.76 -14.85
CA ALA A 347 -40.14 -22.89 -13.99
C ALA A 347 -40.97 -22.94 -12.69
N GLN A 348 -41.88 -21.99 -12.46
CA GLN A 348 -42.64 -21.82 -11.21
C GLN A 348 -41.75 -21.68 -9.96
N VAL A 349 -40.59 -21.05 -10.11
CA VAL A 349 -39.64 -20.79 -9.03
C VAL A 349 -39.75 -19.33 -8.58
N ALA A 350 -40.01 -19.09 -7.30
CA ALA A 350 -39.96 -17.76 -6.71
C ALA A 350 -38.53 -17.46 -6.23
N VAL A 351 -37.95 -16.34 -6.66
CA VAL A 351 -36.65 -15.87 -6.17
C VAL A 351 -36.90 -14.79 -5.12
N SER A 352 -36.55 -15.06 -3.86
CA SER A 352 -36.69 -14.09 -2.77
C SER A 352 -35.33 -13.47 -2.43
N ASP A 353 -35.24 -12.15 -2.54
CA ASP A 353 -34.05 -11.40 -2.14
C ASP A 353 -34.13 -10.93 -0.68
N LEU A 354 -33.22 -11.44 0.13
CA LEU A 354 -33.00 -11.06 1.53
C LEU A 354 -31.67 -10.30 1.62
N LEU A 355 -31.60 -9.22 0.84
CA LEU A 355 -30.40 -8.39 0.69
C LEU A 355 -30.55 -7.10 1.51
N PRO A 356 -29.69 -6.86 2.51
CA PRO A 356 -29.67 -5.58 3.22
C PRO A 356 -29.36 -4.41 2.27
N ASP A 357 -29.95 -3.24 2.53
CA ASP A 357 -29.70 -2.03 1.72
C ASP A 357 -28.38 -1.33 2.09
N ASN A 358 -27.79 -1.65 3.24
CA ASN A 358 -26.60 -1.02 3.80
C ASN A 358 -25.34 -1.89 3.73
N LEU A 359 -25.19 -2.68 2.66
CA LEU A 359 -23.99 -3.49 2.47
C LEU A 359 -22.78 -2.63 2.08
N PRO A 360 -21.58 -2.92 2.62
CA PRO A 360 -20.35 -2.25 2.21
C PRO A 360 -20.03 -2.53 0.73
N PRO A 361 -19.33 -1.61 0.04
CA PRO A 361 -18.95 -1.80 -1.34
C PRO A 361 -17.89 -2.88 -1.50
N VAL A 362 -17.96 -3.62 -2.61
CA VAL A 362 -16.94 -4.61 -3.02
C VAL A 362 -16.22 -4.12 -4.28
N PHE A 363 -14.93 -4.39 -4.40
CA PHE A 363 -14.15 -4.06 -5.58
C PHE A 363 -14.16 -5.23 -6.58
N ALA A 364 -14.92 -5.10 -7.67
CA ALA A 364 -15.03 -6.14 -8.68
C ALA A 364 -15.34 -5.55 -10.06
N ASP A 365 -15.22 -6.38 -11.10
CA ASP A 365 -15.74 -6.06 -12.43
C ASP A 365 -17.24 -6.37 -12.48
N ARG A 366 -18.05 -5.34 -12.76
CA ARG A 366 -19.52 -5.43 -12.72
C ARG A 366 -20.07 -6.52 -13.63
N VAL A 367 -19.56 -6.61 -14.86
CA VAL A 367 -20.08 -7.53 -15.89
C VAL A 367 -19.76 -8.97 -15.52
N LEU A 368 -18.53 -9.19 -15.06
CA LEU A 368 -18.09 -10.52 -14.62
C LEU A 368 -18.84 -10.98 -13.37
N LEU A 369 -19.06 -10.09 -12.40
CA LEU A 369 -19.82 -10.42 -11.19
C LEU A 369 -21.30 -10.73 -11.49
N GLU A 370 -21.95 -9.92 -12.32
CA GLU A 370 -23.32 -10.18 -12.80
C GLU A 370 -23.40 -11.54 -13.50
N GLN A 371 -22.40 -11.88 -14.34
CA GLN A 371 -22.32 -13.17 -15.00
C GLN A 371 -22.19 -14.34 -14.00
N VAL A 372 -21.43 -14.17 -12.92
CA VAL A 372 -21.36 -15.18 -11.84
C VAL A 372 -22.73 -15.38 -11.22
N LEU A 373 -23.39 -14.30 -10.78
CA LEU A 373 -24.69 -14.37 -10.11
C LEU A 373 -25.77 -14.98 -11.02
N LEU A 374 -25.81 -14.60 -12.29
CA LEU A 374 -26.70 -15.20 -13.28
C LEU A 374 -26.49 -16.72 -13.43
N ASN A 375 -25.23 -17.16 -13.42
CA ASN A 375 -24.91 -18.58 -13.50
C ASN A 375 -25.35 -19.34 -12.24
N LEU A 376 -25.14 -18.78 -11.05
CA LEU A 376 -25.58 -19.39 -9.79
C LEU A 376 -27.12 -19.46 -9.72
N LEU A 377 -27.82 -18.36 -10.04
CA LEU A 377 -29.27 -18.29 -10.04
C LEU A 377 -29.90 -19.28 -11.04
N ARG A 378 -29.36 -19.38 -12.25
CA ARG A 378 -29.83 -20.36 -13.25
C ARG A 378 -29.64 -21.80 -12.78
N ASN A 379 -28.50 -22.10 -12.17
CA ASN A 379 -28.26 -23.44 -11.62
C ASN A 379 -29.26 -23.77 -10.52
N ALA A 380 -29.56 -22.83 -9.64
CA ALA A 380 -30.57 -22.96 -8.59
C ALA A 380 -31.99 -23.15 -9.15
N ILE A 381 -32.39 -22.35 -10.15
CA ILE A 381 -33.71 -22.45 -10.80
C ILE A 381 -33.88 -23.82 -11.48
N ASP A 382 -32.86 -24.27 -12.21
CA ASP A 382 -32.88 -25.59 -12.86
C ASP A 382 -32.98 -26.73 -11.82
N ALA A 383 -32.22 -26.65 -10.73
CA ALA A 383 -32.22 -27.65 -9.67
C ALA A 383 -33.59 -27.74 -8.98
N ASN A 384 -34.22 -26.59 -8.74
CA ASN A 384 -35.59 -26.53 -8.24
C ASN A 384 -36.59 -27.16 -9.20
N ARG A 385 -36.50 -26.83 -10.50
CA ARG A 385 -37.38 -27.41 -11.54
C ARG A 385 -37.26 -28.94 -11.60
N GLU A 386 -36.06 -29.47 -11.39
CA GLU A 386 -35.80 -30.91 -11.39
C GLU A 386 -36.46 -31.62 -10.20
N ARG A 387 -36.35 -31.07 -8.99
CA ARG A 387 -36.96 -31.67 -7.79
C ARG A 387 -38.48 -31.44 -7.71
N HIS A 388 -38.96 -30.32 -8.25
CA HIS A 388 -40.36 -29.90 -8.18
C HIS A 388 -40.98 -29.67 -9.58
N PRO A 389 -41.11 -30.69 -10.45
CA PRO A 389 -41.66 -30.50 -11.78
C PRO A 389 -43.12 -30.01 -11.74
N GLY A 390 -43.36 -28.79 -12.20
CA GLY A 390 -44.71 -28.20 -12.26
C GLY A 390 -45.33 -27.86 -10.89
N ALA A 391 -44.50 -27.71 -9.86
CA ALA A 391 -44.91 -27.28 -8.54
C ALA A 391 -44.14 -26.02 -8.09
N PRO A 392 -44.76 -25.13 -7.29
CA PRO A 392 -44.08 -23.93 -6.81
C PRO A 392 -42.91 -24.30 -5.88
N SER A 393 -41.78 -23.63 -6.08
CA SER A 393 -40.58 -23.76 -5.24
C SER A 393 -39.88 -22.41 -5.08
N GLN A 394 -38.85 -22.34 -4.23
CA GLN A 394 -38.19 -21.08 -3.90
C GLN A 394 -36.66 -21.18 -4.01
N VAL A 395 -36.04 -20.10 -4.48
CA VAL A 395 -34.60 -19.83 -4.37
C VAL A 395 -34.43 -18.59 -3.49
N ARG A 396 -33.56 -18.69 -2.47
CA ARG A 396 -33.25 -17.55 -1.58
C ARG A 396 -31.90 -16.96 -1.95
N LEU A 397 -31.85 -15.62 -1.98
CA LEU A 397 -30.63 -14.86 -2.17
C LEU A 397 -30.37 -14.05 -0.90
N GLU A 398 -29.31 -14.41 -0.17
CA GLU A 398 -28.96 -13.79 1.12
C GLU A 398 -27.59 -13.13 1.01
N ALA A 399 -27.38 -12.01 1.70
CA ALA A 399 -26.06 -11.40 1.81
C ALA A 399 -25.77 -10.96 3.24
N SER A 400 -24.53 -11.20 3.69
CA SER A 400 -24.07 -10.87 5.02
C SER A 400 -22.58 -10.55 5.02
N GLU A 401 -22.19 -9.59 5.85
CA GLU A 401 -20.79 -9.33 6.16
C GLU A 401 -20.29 -10.32 7.23
N ALA A 402 -19.13 -10.92 6.99
CA ALA A 402 -18.45 -11.79 7.96
C ALA A 402 -16.94 -11.78 7.71
N ASP A 403 -16.14 -11.70 8.77
CA ASP A 403 -14.67 -11.83 8.74
C ASP A 403 -13.96 -10.95 7.69
N GLY A 404 -14.40 -9.70 7.54
CA GLY A 404 -13.84 -8.75 6.57
C GLY A 404 -14.17 -9.06 5.10
N ASN A 405 -15.14 -9.94 4.86
CA ASN A 405 -15.66 -10.28 3.54
C ASN A 405 -17.17 -10.03 3.48
N LEU A 406 -17.67 -9.75 2.28
CA LEU A 406 -19.09 -9.78 1.98
C LEU A 406 -19.42 -11.13 1.34
N ALA A 407 -20.28 -11.91 1.99
CA ALA A 407 -20.77 -13.19 1.49
C ALA A 407 -22.15 -13.02 0.85
N ILE A 408 -22.32 -13.53 -0.37
CA ILE A 408 -23.63 -13.69 -1.02
C ILE A 408 -23.91 -15.17 -1.24
N ARG A 409 -25.09 -15.62 -0.78
CA ARG A 409 -25.52 -17.01 -0.80
C ARG A 409 -26.72 -17.17 -1.72
N VAL A 410 -26.60 -18.09 -2.67
CA VAL A 410 -27.72 -18.58 -3.49
C VAL A 410 -28.12 -19.94 -2.95
N ILE A 411 -29.31 -20.01 -2.35
CA ILE A 411 -29.82 -21.21 -1.67
C ILE A 411 -31.00 -21.76 -2.45
N ASP A 412 -30.87 -22.97 -2.96
CA ASP A 412 -31.91 -23.66 -3.70
C ASP A 412 -32.65 -24.72 -2.86
N GLN A 413 -33.78 -25.17 -3.39
CA GLN A 413 -34.58 -26.30 -2.91
C GLN A 413 -34.49 -27.45 -3.92
N GLY A 414 -33.35 -27.60 -4.59
CA GLY A 414 -33.13 -28.65 -5.57
C GLY A 414 -32.86 -30.02 -4.93
N PRO A 415 -32.45 -31.03 -5.72
CA PRO A 415 -32.15 -32.37 -5.22
C PRO A 415 -30.90 -32.42 -4.33
N GLY A 416 -30.16 -31.31 -4.21
CA GLY A 416 -28.90 -31.26 -3.51
C GLY A 416 -27.81 -32.02 -4.26
N VAL A 417 -26.72 -32.30 -3.57
CA VAL A 417 -25.52 -32.91 -4.12
C VAL A 417 -24.95 -33.88 -3.09
N SER A 418 -24.57 -35.09 -3.50
CA SER A 418 -23.93 -36.04 -2.57
C SER A 418 -22.50 -35.61 -2.21
N ASP A 419 -21.95 -36.13 -1.10
CA ASP A 419 -20.60 -35.79 -0.64
C ASP A 419 -19.52 -36.03 -1.72
N GLU A 420 -19.65 -37.09 -2.51
CA GLU A 420 -18.71 -37.40 -3.59
C GLU A 420 -18.79 -36.39 -4.75
N GLN A 421 -20.00 -35.91 -5.05
CA GLN A 421 -20.24 -34.92 -6.10
C GLN A 421 -19.84 -33.51 -5.63
N MET A 422 -19.94 -33.21 -4.32
CA MET A 422 -19.56 -31.93 -3.73
C MET A 422 -18.08 -31.60 -3.98
N GLY A 423 -17.20 -32.58 -3.83
CA GLY A 423 -15.76 -32.43 -4.10
C GLY A 423 -15.40 -32.21 -5.57
N LYS A 424 -16.32 -32.52 -6.50
CA LYS A 424 -16.11 -32.42 -7.95
C LYS A 424 -16.89 -31.26 -8.59
N LEU A 425 -17.75 -30.58 -7.83
CA LEU A 425 -18.73 -29.61 -8.31
C LEU A 425 -18.13 -28.44 -9.11
N PHE A 426 -16.90 -28.07 -8.79
CA PHE A 426 -16.16 -26.98 -9.42
C PHE A 426 -15.05 -27.46 -10.37
N THR A 427 -14.96 -28.77 -10.58
CA THR A 427 -14.05 -29.36 -11.57
C THR A 427 -14.58 -29.03 -12.97
N PRO A 428 -13.76 -28.50 -13.89
CA PRO A 428 -14.19 -28.25 -15.26
C PRO A 428 -14.79 -29.50 -15.92
N PHE A 429 -15.88 -29.32 -16.67
CA PHE A 429 -16.61 -30.38 -17.39
C PHE A 429 -17.32 -31.40 -16.53
N TYR A 430 -17.33 -31.21 -15.21
CA TYR A 430 -18.16 -32.01 -14.32
C TYR A 430 -19.60 -31.46 -14.30
N THR A 431 -20.57 -32.28 -14.67
CA THR A 431 -21.99 -31.95 -14.55
C THR A 431 -22.84 -33.20 -14.31
N SER A 432 -23.97 -33.02 -13.64
CA SER A 432 -25.04 -34.02 -13.54
C SER A 432 -26.14 -33.83 -14.60
N LYS A 433 -26.14 -32.69 -15.32
CA LYS A 433 -27.19 -32.32 -16.28
C LYS A 433 -26.89 -32.90 -17.66
N ALA A 434 -27.90 -33.46 -18.32
CA ALA A 434 -27.76 -34.05 -19.66
C ALA A 434 -27.30 -33.04 -20.75
N ASP A 435 -27.64 -31.75 -20.61
CA ASP A 435 -27.27 -30.66 -21.54
C ASP A 435 -26.24 -29.67 -20.95
N GLY A 436 -25.60 -30.06 -19.83
CA GLY A 436 -24.64 -29.22 -19.11
C GLY A 436 -23.21 -29.43 -19.60
N LEU A 437 -22.51 -28.36 -19.97
CA LEU A 437 -21.07 -28.41 -20.29
C LEU A 437 -20.17 -28.65 -19.05
N GLY A 438 -20.69 -28.53 -17.82
CA GLY A 438 -19.89 -28.58 -16.59
C GLY A 438 -18.84 -27.47 -16.42
N LEU A 439 -18.93 -26.40 -17.21
CA LEU A 439 -17.97 -25.28 -17.19
C LEU A 439 -18.43 -24.07 -16.36
N GLY A 440 -19.73 -23.99 -16.02
CA GLY A 440 -20.30 -22.80 -15.39
C GLY A 440 -19.71 -22.51 -14.02
N LEU A 441 -19.72 -23.49 -13.12
CA LEU A 441 -19.29 -23.32 -11.73
C LEU A 441 -17.78 -23.17 -11.59
N SER A 442 -16.99 -23.87 -12.39
CA SER A 442 -15.53 -23.69 -12.44
C SER A 442 -15.16 -22.27 -12.89
N MET A 443 -15.88 -21.73 -13.89
CA MET A 443 -15.71 -20.34 -14.32
C MET A 443 -16.13 -19.33 -13.26
N SER A 444 -17.27 -19.56 -12.61
CA SER A 444 -17.70 -18.73 -11.51
C SER A 444 -16.65 -18.68 -10.41
N ARG A 445 -16.06 -19.83 -10.04
CA ARG A 445 -14.98 -19.90 -9.04
C ARG A 445 -13.76 -19.09 -9.47
N SER A 446 -13.23 -19.32 -10.67
CA SER A 446 -12.05 -18.58 -11.14
C SER A 446 -12.26 -17.07 -11.27
N ILE A 447 -13.48 -16.62 -11.60
CA ILE A 447 -13.82 -15.19 -11.62
C ILE A 447 -13.77 -14.60 -10.20
N ILE A 448 -14.39 -15.29 -9.23
CA ILE A 448 -14.45 -14.83 -7.84
C ILE A 448 -13.07 -14.86 -7.18
N GLU A 449 -12.28 -15.92 -7.38
CA GLU A 449 -10.88 -15.99 -6.94
C GLU A 449 -10.04 -14.88 -7.58
N GLY A 450 -10.34 -14.53 -8.83
CA GLY A 450 -9.73 -13.40 -9.54
C GLY A 450 -10.05 -12.02 -8.96
N PHE A 451 -11.05 -11.91 -8.08
CA PHE A 451 -11.35 -10.71 -7.28
C PHE A 451 -10.77 -10.81 -5.85
N GLY A 452 -9.99 -11.84 -5.55
CA GLY A 452 -9.48 -12.13 -4.21
C GLY A 452 -10.51 -12.79 -3.28
N GLY A 453 -11.62 -13.29 -3.84
CA GLY A 453 -12.69 -13.96 -3.12
C GLY A 453 -12.61 -15.49 -3.14
N ALA A 454 -13.68 -16.14 -2.69
CA ALA A 454 -13.85 -17.59 -2.76
C ALA A 454 -15.29 -17.98 -3.14
N LEU A 455 -15.46 -19.09 -3.87
CA LEU A 455 -16.76 -19.67 -4.20
C LEU A 455 -16.84 -21.12 -3.71
N GLU A 456 -17.75 -21.36 -2.77
CA GLU A 456 -17.93 -22.63 -2.06
C GLU A 456 -19.37 -23.13 -2.14
N ALA A 457 -19.54 -24.41 -1.86
CA ALA A 457 -20.82 -25.10 -1.89
C ALA A 457 -21.06 -25.82 -0.56
N PHE A 458 -22.28 -25.70 -0.04
CA PHE A 458 -22.71 -26.28 1.23
C PHE A 458 -24.06 -26.96 1.05
N PRO A 459 -24.37 -28.04 1.79
CA PRO A 459 -25.71 -28.57 1.83
C PRO A 459 -26.67 -27.54 2.45
N ALA A 460 -27.83 -27.33 1.82
CA ALA A 460 -28.88 -26.46 2.35
C ALA A 460 -29.88 -27.26 3.20
N GLU A 461 -30.50 -26.60 4.18
CA GLU A 461 -31.62 -27.18 4.94
C GLU A 461 -32.74 -27.62 3.99
N GLY A 462 -33.27 -28.83 4.20
CA GLY A 462 -34.27 -29.43 3.31
C GLY A 462 -33.68 -30.19 2.11
N GLY A 463 -32.35 -30.33 2.02
CA GLY A 463 -31.66 -31.17 1.05
C GLY A 463 -31.35 -30.50 -0.29
N GLY A 464 -31.38 -29.16 -0.35
CA GLY A 464 -30.93 -28.39 -1.51
C GLY A 464 -29.43 -28.07 -1.44
N LEU A 465 -28.98 -27.14 -2.28
CA LEU A 465 -27.60 -26.65 -2.31
C LEU A 465 -27.53 -25.15 -1.97
N CYS A 466 -26.51 -24.77 -1.22
CA CYS A 466 -26.13 -23.38 -0.95
C CYS A 466 -24.80 -23.10 -1.64
N LEU A 467 -24.80 -22.17 -2.60
CA LEU A 467 -23.57 -21.65 -3.21
C LEU A 467 -23.23 -20.31 -2.58
N GLU A 468 -22.09 -20.25 -1.90
CA GLU A 468 -21.60 -19.06 -1.21
C GLU A 468 -20.44 -18.43 -1.96
N CYS A 469 -20.62 -17.19 -2.39
CA CYS A 469 -19.61 -16.34 -2.98
C CYS A 469 -19.14 -15.31 -1.95
N ARG A 470 -17.88 -15.39 -1.52
CA ARG A 470 -17.25 -14.42 -0.62
C ARG A 470 -16.37 -13.49 -1.42
N LEU A 471 -16.54 -12.19 -1.23
CA LEU A 471 -15.69 -11.15 -1.81
C LEU A 471 -15.05 -10.34 -0.68
N PRO A 472 -13.76 -9.99 -0.79
CA PRO A 472 -13.15 -9.09 0.18
C PRO A 472 -13.86 -7.74 0.13
N LEU A 473 -14.12 -7.18 1.30
CA LEU A 473 -14.49 -5.76 1.37
C LEU A 473 -13.35 -4.96 0.75
N GLY A 474 -13.68 -3.90 0.02
CA GLY A 474 -12.67 -3.00 -0.51
C GLY A 474 -11.76 -2.56 0.63
N ARG A 475 -10.54 -3.12 0.68
CA ARG A 475 -9.49 -2.57 1.51
C ARG A 475 -9.19 -1.21 0.90
N ASP A 476 -9.48 -0.15 1.63
CA ASP A 476 -8.62 1.02 1.55
C ASP A 476 -7.19 0.49 1.67
N ASP A 477 -6.28 0.96 0.81
CA ASP A 477 -4.87 0.56 0.74
C ASP A 477 -4.09 0.81 2.07
N GLU A 478 -4.77 1.05 3.20
CA GLU A 478 -4.21 1.27 4.53
C GLU A 478 -3.76 -0.03 5.25
N SER A 479 -4.39 -1.18 5.00
CA SER A 479 -4.21 -2.33 5.90
C SER A 479 -3.02 -3.27 5.58
N LEU A 480 -2.21 -2.98 4.55
CA LEU A 480 -0.96 -3.72 4.30
C LEU A 480 0.26 -3.09 5.00
N SER A 481 0.10 -1.95 5.67
CA SER A 481 1.18 -1.28 6.41
C SER A 481 1.32 -1.74 7.87
N ASN A 482 0.31 -2.41 8.44
CA ASN A 482 0.22 -2.61 9.91
C ASN A 482 0.37 -4.06 10.42
N SER A 483 0.86 -5.01 9.62
CA SER A 483 1.11 -6.39 10.08
C SER A 483 2.58 -6.83 10.05
N ARG A 484 3.51 -5.87 10.11
CA ARG A 484 4.91 -6.09 10.53
C ARG A 484 5.24 -5.12 11.66
N GLY A 485 4.60 -5.35 12.81
CA GLY A 485 4.97 -4.78 14.10
C GLY A 485 5.29 -5.91 15.06
#